data_AF-A0A800JP34-F1
#
_entry.id   AF-A0A800JP34-F1
#
_cell.length_a   1.000
_cell.length_b   1.000
_cell.length_c   1.000
_cell.angle_alpha   90.00
_cell.angle_beta   90.00
_cell.angle_gamma   90.00
#
_symmetry.space_group_name_H-M   'P 1'
#
loop_
_entity.id
_entity.type
_entity.pdbx_description
1 polymer ?
#
loop_
_entity_poly.entity_id
_entity_poly.type
_entity_poly.pdbx_seq_one_letter_code
_entity_poly.pdbx_strand_id
1 'polypeptide(L)'
;MRFLIFVLFSSSALCGAGAAENSISVSDRIEIQDLISRYSHTWDSKDPKGWSDLFVKGGVWTNYFAGKKNKSLGSGDEILAFAEELQGSFRDRGIVTRHHQTNTLLKKKEDGSIEGETVFSVIWQHHDDPLPKLMHSGVYRDVYVKTDEGWKFRVREVRFDHQLFEDEKEPVPDFTLLKERTQAEHRKLGGRTPYFAHYKKGRMELVFIAARHEPKTGSPTHRLIESVMEGFDPECVITEGLYTDEGYSPPPLLRDARRRKVSGNLPEPLYAALLADEKEIPFIGGEPSPSVTTEVLRTVTDDDTDILGYLVVRHLGQVRREQPRAELDNRVKRLLPRMIEQFELETAMNLDQFKSWYEKTTGNPFIAANLDPDDVAPLAVEDPALLKRMGITVMLAREKHLISLEARLLAEHRRVLVIYGSGHLVYE
;
A
#
# COMPACT_ATOMS: atom_id res chain seq x y z
N MET A 1 -28.04 -85.66 22.41
CA MET A 1 -28.77 -84.55 23.05
C MET A 1 -28.32 -83.23 22.44
N ARG A 2 -29.06 -82.69 21.45
CA ARG A 2 -29.29 -81.26 21.20
C ARG A 2 -30.13 -81.08 19.94
N PHE A 3 -31.09 -80.17 20.06
CA PHE A 3 -32.30 -80.01 19.25
C PHE A 3 -32.04 -79.43 17.85
N LEU A 4 -32.81 -79.91 16.87
CA LEU A 4 -33.19 -79.18 15.67
C LEU A 4 -34.22 -78.11 16.05
N ILE A 5 -34.05 -76.87 15.60
CA ILE A 5 -35.14 -75.92 15.45
C ILE A 5 -35.05 -75.33 14.03
N PHE A 6 -36.04 -75.68 13.21
CA PHE A 6 -36.39 -74.97 11.99
C PHE A 6 -37.15 -73.70 12.38
N VAL A 7 -36.74 -72.55 11.85
CA VAL A 7 -37.56 -71.34 11.86
C VAL A 7 -37.87 -70.96 10.42
N LEU A 8 -39.14 -71.13 10.06
CA LEU A 8 -39.79 -70.57 8.88
C LEU A 8 -39.79 -69.04 8.99
N PHE A 9 -39.31 -68.34 7.96
CA PHE A 9 -39.62 -66.92 7.78
C PHE A 9 -40.70 -66.78 6.71
N SER A 10 -41.86 -66.33 7.18
CA SER A 10 -43.01 -65.88 6.38
C SER A 10 -42.69 -64.56 5.71
N SER A 11 -43.02 -64.44 4.42
CA SER A 11 -43.07 -63.19 3.69
C SER A 11 -44.10 -62.23 4.28
N SER A 12 -43.68 -61.00 4.55
CA SER A 12 -44.56 -59.86 4.78
C SER A 12 -44.08 -58.70 3.92
N ALA A 13 -44.57 -58.66 2.67
CA ALA A 13 -44.55 -57.45 1.86
C ALA A 13 -45.64 -56.52 2.40
N LEU A 14 -45.25 -55.47 3.15
CA LEU A 14 -46.13 -54.34 3.42
C LEU A 14 -45.35 -53.03 3.30
N CYS A 15 -45.65 -52.32 2.21
CA CYS A 15 -45.71 -50.87 2.05
C CYS A 15 -44.65 -50.01 2.78
N GLY A 16 -43.52 -49.79 2.11
CA GLY A 16 -42.56 -48.72 2.43
C GLY A 16 -42.71 -47.46 1.56
N ALA A 17 -43.91 -47.12 1.09
CA ALA A 17 -44.12 -46.01 0.14
C ALA A 17 -44.20 -44.60 0.79
N GLY A 18 -44.19 -44.50 2.13
CA GLY A 18 -44.45 -43.22 2.82
C GLY A 18 -43.22 -42.42 3.30
N ALA A 19 -42.00 -42.96 3.21
CA ALA A 19 -40.81 -42.30 3.78
C ALA A 19 -39.89 -41.64 2.73
N ALA A 20 -40.11 -41.89 1.44
CA ALA A 20 -39.24 -41.41 0.37
C ALA A 20 -39.54 -39.96 -0.09
N GLU A 21 -40.78 -39.47 0.05
CA GLU A 21 -41.21 -38.19 -0.55
C GLU A 21 -40.60 -36.94 0.10
N ASN A 22 -40.15 -37.03 1.36
CA ASN A 22 -39.58 -35.90 2.11
C ASN A 22 -38.04 -35.78 2.00
N SER A 23 -37.38 -36.70 1.31
CA SER A 23 -35.93 -36.65 1.09
C SER A 23 -35.60 -35.96 -0.25
N ILE A 24 -34.49 -35.22 -0.30
CA ILE A 24 -33.98 -34.66 -1.56
C ILE A 24 -33.36 -35.81 -2.34
N SER A 25 -33.76 -35.98 -3.60
CA SER A 25 -33.21 -37.05 -4.44
C SER A 25 -31.73 -36.79 -4.73
N VAL A 26 -30.96 -37.86 -4.97
CA VAL A 26 -29.53 -37.74 -5.31
C VAL A 26 -29.35 -36.94 -6.60
N SER A 27 -30.22 -37.13 -7.60
CA SER A 27 -30.20 -36.37 -8.85
C SER A 27 -30.41 -34.88 -8.60
N ASP A 28 -31.43 -34.51 -7.82
CA ASP A 28 -31.70 -33.10 -7.51
C ASP A 28 -30.54 -32.47 -6.74
N ARG A 29 -29.92 -33.20 -5.81
CA ARG A 29 -28.74 -32.71 -5.10
C ARG A 29 -27.57 -32.44 -6.05
N ILE A 30 -27.30 -33.34 -7.00
CA ILE A 30 -26.23 -33.15 -7.99
C ILE A 30 -26.53 -31.97 -8.91
N GLU A 31 -27.75 -31.89 -9.45
CA GLU A 31 -28.17 -30.78 -10.33
C GLU A 31 -28.08 -29.42 -9.63
N ILE A 32 -28.39 -29.35 -8.32
CA ILE A 32 -28.20 -28.15 -7.51
C ILE A 32 -26.71 -27.84 -7.28
N GLN A 33 -25.88 -28.85 -7.03
CA GLN A 33 -24.43 -28.62 -6.91
C GLN A 33 -23.81 -28.14 -8.24
N ASP A 34 -24.30 -28.63 -9.37
CA ASP A 34 -23.91 -28.14 -10.69
C ASP A 34 -24.38 -26.70 -10.92
N LEU A 35 -25.60 -26.35 -10.48
CA LEU A 35 -26.09 -24.96 -10.53
C LEU A 35 -25.20 -24.01 -9.69
N ILE A 36 -24.84 -24.42 -8.48
CA ILE A 36 -23.91 -23.69 -7.59
C ILE A 36 -22.55 -23.51 -8.28
N SER A 37 -22.05 -24.57 -8.92
CA SER A 37 -20.78 -24.54 -9.65
C SER A 37 -20.84 -23.64 -10.89
N ARG A 38 -21.94 -23.69 -11.66
CA ARG A 38 -22.17 -22.80 -12.80
C ARG A 38 -22.17 -21.34 -12.38
N TYR A 39 -22.75 -21.01 -11.22
CA TYR A 39 -22.69 -19.65 -10.68
C TYR A 39 -21.25 -19.17 -10.47
N SER A 40 -20.38 -20.00 -9.87
CA SER A 40 -18.96 -19.67 -9.74
C SER A 40 -18.31 -19.45 -11.11
N HIS A 41 -18.51 -20.41 -12.03
CA HIS A 41 -17.87 -20.41 -13.33
C HIS A 41 -18.24 -19.19 -14.16
N THR A 42 -19.53 -18.85 -14.28
CA THR A 42 -19.99 -17.72 -15.09
C THR A 42 -19.53 -16.38 -14.50
N TRP A 43 -19.46 -16.25 -13.17
CA TRP A 43 -18.90 -15.05 -12.55
C TRP A 43 -17.39 -14.92 -12.76
N ASP A 44 -16.66 -16.02 -12.55
CA ASP A 44 -15.20 -16.02 -12.65
C ASP A 44 -14.72 -15.83 -14.09
N SER A 45 -15.44 -16.38 -15.07
CA SER A 45 -15.19 -16.20 -16.50
C SER A 45 -15.73 -14.88 -17.07
N LYS A 46 -16.38 -14.04 -16.26
CA LYS A 46 -16.96 -12.76 -16.67
C LYS A 46 -18.03 -12.90 -17.76
N ASP A 47 -18.90 -13.90 -17.61
CA ASP A 47 -20.09 -14.15 -18.44
C ASP A 47 -21.37 -13.64 -17.73
N PRO A 48 -21.77 -12.37 -17.97
CA PRO A 48 -22.88 -11.77 -17.24
C PRO A 48 -24.23 -12.40 -17.62
N LYS A 49 -24.40 -12.77 -18.90
CA LYS A 49 -25.62 -13.41 -19.40
C LYS A 49 -25.76 -14.83 -18.85
N GLY A 50 -24.70 -15.63 -18.92
CA GLY A 50 -24.72 -16.98 -18.36
C GLY A 50 -24.96 -16.96 -16.85
N TRP A 51 -24.50 -15.93 -16.15
CA TRP A 51 -24.76 -15.76 -14.72
C TRP A 51 -26.21 -15.37 -14.42
N SER A 52 -26.80 -14.42 -15.18
CA SER A 52 -28.20 -14.02 -15.00
C SER A 52 -29.19 -15.14 -15.34
N ASP A 53 -28.89 -15.96 -16.34
CA ASP A 53 -29.77 -17.06 -16.81
C ASP A 53 -29.95 -18.20 -15.77
N LEU A 54 -29.13 -18.22 -14.71
CA LEU A 54 -29.24 -19.17 -13.59
C LEU A 54 -30.43 -18.86 -12.66
N PHE A 55 -31.02 -17.67 -12.78
CA PHE A 55 -32.18 -17.25 -12.00
C PHE A 55 -33.47 -17.52 -12.78
N VAL A 56 -34.55 -17.80 -12.05
CA VAL A 56 -35.89 -17.81 -12.66
C VAL A 56 -36.31 -16.39 -13.04
N LYS A 57 -37.31 -16.27 -13.93
CA LYS A 57 -37.96 -14.98 -14.18
C LYS A 57 -38.58 -14.45 -12.88
N GLY A 58 -38.16 -13.25 -12.46
CA GLY A 58 -38.54 -12.67 -11.16
C GLY A 58 -37.76 -13.22 -9.96
N GLY A 59 -36.65 -13.93 -10.22
CA GLY A 59 -35.71 -14.32 -9.18
C GLY A 59 -35.08 -13.10 -8.50
N VAL A 60 -34.68 -13.28 -7.24
CA VAL A 60 -34.16 -12.19 -6.40
C VAL A 60 -32.70 -12.47 -6.03
N TRP A 61 -31.84 -11.48 -6.23
CA TRP A 61 -30.47 -11.48 -5.71
C TRP A 61 -30.30 -10.36 -4.71
N THR A 62 -29.77 -10.64 -3.53
CA THR A 62 -29.57 -9.62 -2.48
C THR A 62 -28.24 -9.83 -1.80
N ASN A 63 -27.50 -8.77 -1.49
CA ASN A 63 -26.31 -8.85 -0.65
C ASN A 63 -26.42 -8.12 0.68
N TYR A 64 -25.68 -8.64 1.66
CA TYR A 64 -25.57 -8.14 3.01
C TYR A 64 -24.09 -8.06 3.39
N PHE A 65 -23.70 -6.98 4.05
CA PHE A 65 -22.36 -6.82 4.64
C PHE A 65 -22.48 -6.67 6.14
N ALA A 66 -21.83 -7.54 6.91
CA ALA A 66 -21.93 -7.59 8.36
C ALA A 66 -23.39 -7.53 8.85
N GLY A 67 -24.27 -8.29 8.17
CA GLY A 67 -25.70 -8.36 8.48
C GLY A 67 -26.56 -7.20 7.95
N LYS A 68 -25.98 -6.13 7.42
CA LYS A 68 -26.74 -4.99 6.86
C LYS A 68 -27.03 -5.20 5.38
N LYS A 69 -28.30 -5.08 4.99
CA LYS A 69 -28.72 -5.18 3.58
C LYS A 69 -28.10 -4.02 2.79
N ASN A 70 -27.49 -4.33 1.65
CA ASN A 70 -26.83 -3.34 0.79
C ASN A 70 -27.58 -3.16 -0.54
N LYS A 71 -27.69 -4.21 -1.37
CA LYS A 71 -28.36 -4.17 -2.68
C LYS A 71 -29.33 -5.33 -2.82
N SER A 72 -30.47 -5.08 -3.49
CA SER A 72 -31.51 -6.06 -3.82
C SER A 72 -31.90 -5.88 -5.29
N LEU A 73 -31.90 -6.96 -6.05
CA LEU A 73 -32.27 -7.01 -7.47
C LEU A 73 -33.45 -7.97 -7.59
N GLY A 74 -34.54 -7.55 -8.21
CA GLY A 74 -35.82 -8.28 -8.25
C GLY A 74 -36.26 -8.73 -9.64
N SER A 75 -35.43 -8.51 -10.66
CA SER A 75 -35.73 -8.87 -12.04
C SER A 75 -34.49 -9.40 -12.78
N GLY A 76 -34.74 -10.18 -13.84
CA GLY A 76 -33.66 -10.71 -14.69
C GLY A 76 -32.82 -9.59 -15.32
N ASP A 77 -33.45 -8.49 -15.73
CA ASP A 77 -32.77 -7.34 -16.33
C ASP A 77 -31.88 -6.60 -15.32
N GLU A 78 -32.36 -6.43 -14.08
CA GLU A 78 -31.53 -5.84 -13.00
C GLU A 78 -30.34 -6.73 -12.63
N ILE A 79 -30.55 -8.05 -12.59
CA ILE A 79 -29.50 -9.04 -12.34
C ILE A 79 -28.46 -9.03 -13.46
N LEU A 80 -28.90 -8.96 -14.72
CA LEU A 80 -28.02 -8.88 -15.88
C LEU A 80 -27.21 -7.58 -15.89
N ALA A 81 -27.87 -6.42 -15.77
CA ALA A 81 -27.20 -5.13 -15.77
C ALA A 81 -26.15 -5.02 -14.66
N PHE A 82 -26.47 -5.53 -13.47
CA PHE A 82 -25.53 -5.61 -12.36
C PHE A 82 -24.31 -6.48 -12.67
N ALA A 83 -24.52 -7.64 -13.30
CA ALA A 83 -23.43 -8.53 -13.69
C ALA A 83 -22.56 -7.90 -14.78
N GLU A 84 -23.16 -7.22 -15.78
CA GLU A 84 -22.43 -6.51 -16.84
C GLU A 84 -21.52 -5.42 -16.25
N GLU A 85 -22.05 -4.59 -15.34
CA GLU A 85 -21.31 -3.51 -14.68
C GLU A 85 -20.11 -4.05 -13.89
N LEU A 86 -20.34 -4.96 -12.94
CA LEU A 86 -19.26 -5.44 -12.06
C LEU A 86 -18.24 -6.31 -12.79
N GLN A 87 -18.69 -7.21 -13.66
CA GLN A 87 -17.76 -8.06 -14.41
C GLN A 87 -16.99 -7.26 -15.48
N GLY A 88 -17.59 -6.19 -16.03
CA GLY A 88 -16.89 -5.19 -16.84
C GLY A 88 -15.76 -4.52 -16.06
N SER A 89 -16.08 -3.96 -14.89
CA SER A 89 -15.09 -3.34 -13.98
C SER A 89 -13.92 -4.27 -13.63
N PHE A 90 -14.18 -5.56 -13.39
CA PHE A 90 -13.12 -6.54 -13.13
C PHE A 90 -12.22 -6.79 -14.34
N ARG A 91 -12.77 -6.79 -15.58
CA ARG A 91 -11.96 -6.89 -16.79
C ARG A 91 -11.05 -5.66 -16.93
N ASP A 92 -11.61 -4.47 -16.78
CA ASP A 92 -10.87 -3.22 -16.95
C ASP A 92 -9.73 -3.08 -15.93
N ARG A 93 -9.93 -3.59 -14.71
CA ARG A 93 -8.94 -3.58 -13.62
C ARG A 93 -7.98 -4.77 -13.62
N GLY A 94 -8.09 -5.68 -14.60
CA GLY A 94 -7.25 -6.89 -14.67
C GLY A 94 -7.42 -7.84 -13.47
N ILE A 95 -8.63 -7.93 -12.90
CA ILE A 95 -8.91 -8.74 -11.71
C ILE A 95 -9.38 -10.14 -12.12
N VAL A 96 -8.64 -11.14 -11.68
CA VAL A 96 -9.04 -12.55 -11.73
C VAL A 96 -9.73 -12.90 -10.41
N THR A 97 -10.92 -13.51 -10.50
CA THR A 97 -11.68 -13.98 -9.33
C THR A 97 -11.76 -15.50 -9.31
N ARG A 98 -11.81 -16.08 -8.10
CA ARG A 98 -12.11 -17.50 -7.89
C ARG A 98 -13.09 -17.67 -6.76
N HIS A 99 -14.25 -18.26 -7.04
CA HIS A 99 -15.26 -18.62 -6.07
C HIS A 99 -15.07 -20.05 -5.58
N HIS A 100 -14.91 -20.22 -4.28
CA HIS A 100 -14.85 -21.53 -3.63
C HIS A 100 -16.10 -21.68 -2.79
N GLN A 101 -17.02 -22.54 -3.23
CA GLN A 101 -18.30 -22.79 -2.56
C GLN A 101 -18.29 -24.21 -2.00
N THR A 102 -18.41 -24.36 -0.69
CA THR A 102 -18.33 -25.64 0.01
C THR A 102 -19.36 -25.74 1.13
N ASN A 103 -19.41 -26.92 1.78
CA ASN A 103 -20.21 -27.15 2.99
C ASN A 103 -21.72 -26.88 2.77
N THR A 104 -22.23 -27.19 1.57
CA THR A 104 -23.64 -26.98 1.21
C THR A 104 -24.58 -27.90 1.99
N LEU A 105 -25.48 -27.29 2.75
CA LEU A 105 -26.61 -27.94 3.39
C LEU A 105 -27.89 -27.65 2.60
N LEU A 106 -28.71 -28.66 2.35
CA LEU A 106 -29.95 -28.55 1.59
C LEU A 106 -31.14 -29.06 2.39
N LYS A 107 -32.28 -28.37 2.33
CA LYS A 107 -33.54 -28.73 2.98
C LYS A 107 -34.72 -28.57 2.03
N LYS A 108 -35.45 -29.66 1.78
CA LYS A 108 -36.69 -29.64 0.99
C LYS A 108 -37.83 -28.98 1.77
N LYS A 109 -38.66 -28.21 1.09
CA LYS A 109 -39.87 -27.58 1.60
C LYS A 109 -41.13 -28.29 1.14
N GLU A 110 -42.23 -28.02 1.83
CA GLU A 110 -43.55 -28.55 1.49
C GLU A 110 -44.03 -28.09 0.10
N ASP A 111 -43.64 -26.88 -0.32
CA ASP A 111 -43.93 -26.34 -1.67
C ASP A 111 -43.05 -26.95 -2.78
N GLY A 112 -42.21 -27.93 -2.45
CA GLY A 112 -41.29 -28.59 -3.38
C GLY A 112 -40.00 -27.82 -3.66
N SER A 113 -39.86 -26.58 -3.18
CA SER A 113 -38.60 -25.84 -3.28
C SER A 113 -37.54 -26.42 -2.35
N ILE A 114 -36.27 -26.09 -2.61
CA ILE A 114 -35.15 -26.48 -1.75
C ILE A 114 -34.51 -25.22 -1.21
N GLU A 115 -34.36 -25.12 0.10
CA GLU A 115 -33.48 -24.12 0.73
C GLU A 115 -32.06 -24.66 0.81
N GLY A 116 -31.08 -23.79 0.64
CA GLY A 116 -29.68 -24.14 0.87
C GLY A 116 -28.89 -23.08 1.60
N GLU A 117 -27.94 -23.52 2.41
CA GLU A 117 -26.88 -22.68 2.97
C GLU A 117 -25.54 -23.21 2.48
N THR A 118 -24.74 -22.34 1.85
CA THR A 118 -23.42 -22.70 1.29
C THR A 118 -22.38 -21.72 1.78
N VAL A 119 -21.30 -22.22 2.37
CA VAL A 119 -20.15 -21.39 2.76
C VAL A 119 -19.36 -21.04 1.51
N PHE A 120 -18.90 -19.80 1.43
CA PHE A 120 -18.06 -19.38 0.31
C PHE A 120 -16.83 -18.60 0.74
N SER A 121 -15.81 -18.67 -0.11
CA SER A 121 -14.65 -17.78 -0.12
C SER A 121 -14.41 -17.28 -1.54
N VAL A 122 -14.11 -16.00 -1.69
CA VAL A 122 -13.77 -15.39 -2.99
C VAL A 122 -12.38 -14.81 -2.93
N ILE A 123 -11.54 -15.30 -3.81
CA ILE A 123 -10.14 -14.87 -3.96
C ILE A 123 -10.06 -13.92 -5.15
N TRP A 124 -9.37 -12.80 -4.99
CA TRP A 124 -9.01 -11.91 -6.09
C TRP A 124 -7.50 -11.92 -6.30
N GLN A 125 -7.08 -11.72 -7.54
CA GLN A 125 -5.70 -11.51 -7.90
C GLN A 125 -5.62 -10.53 -9.07
N HIS A 126 -4.89 -9.44 -8.89
CA HIS A 126 -4.47 -8.56 -9.99
C HIS A 126 -3.27 -9.16 -10.73
N HIS A 127 -3.00 -8.68 -11.95
CA HIS A 127 -1.86 -9.14 -12.74
C HIS A 127 -0.52 -8.97 -12.02
N ASP A 128 -0.36 -7.84 -11.32
CA ASP A 128 0.88 -7.47 -10.64
C ASP A 128 0.92 -7.93 -9.17
N ASP A 129 -0.14 -8.58 -8.68
CA ASP A 129 -0.16 -9.09 -7.31
C ASP A 129 0.83 -10.27 -7.18
N PRO A 130 1.77 -10.24 -6.22
CA PRO A 130 2.70 -11.35 -6.01
C PRO A 130 1.99 -12.61 -5.51
N LEU A 131 0.85 -12.48 -4.85
CA LEU A 131 0.03 -13.57 -4.33
C LEU A 131 -1.47 -13.25 -4.40
N PRO A 132 -2.34 -14.25 -4.61
CA PRO A 132 -3.79 -14.07 -4.54
C PRO A 132 -4.25 -13.70 -3.11
N LYS A 133 -5.29 -12.87 -3.02
CA LYS A 133 -5.82 -12.33 -1.75
C LYS A 133 -7.24 -12.82 -1.51
N LEU A 134 -7.52 -13.30 -0.30
CA LEU A 134 -8.89 -13.60 0.13
C LEU A 134 -9.65 -12.28 0.32
N MET A 135 -10.62 -12.00 -0.54
CA MET A 135 -11.37 -10.75 -0.53
C MET A 135 -12.71 -10.87 0.19
N HIS A 136 -13.39 -12.00 0.01
CA HIS A 136 -14.70 -12.22 0.61
C HIS A 136 -14.77 -13.60 1.27
N SER A 137 -15.43 -13.64 2.43
CA SER A 137 -15.91 -14.85 3.08
C SER A 137 -17.36 -14.62 3.47
N GLY A 138 -18.14 -15.70 3.49
CA GLY A 138 -19.52 -15.61 3.94
C GLY A 138 -20.35 -16.86 3.68
N VAL A 139 -21.66 -16.65 3.70
CA VAL A 139 -22.67 -17.69 3.47
C VAL A 139 -23.67 -17.23 2.41
N TYR A 140 -23.91 -18.07 1.41
CA TYR A 140 -25.08 -17.96 0.54
C TYR A 140 -26.29 -18.59 1.23
N ARG A 141 -27.43 -17.88 1.23
CA ARG A 141 -28.72 -18.45 1.61
C ARG A 141 -29.65 -18.41 0.42
N ASP A 142 -29.97 -19.59 -0.08
CA ASP A 142 -30.59 -19.77 -1.38
C ASP A 142 -31.94 -20.47 -1.27
N VAL A 143 -32.80 -20.17 -2.24
CA VAL A 143 -34.01 -20.94 -2.52
C VAL A 143 -33.96 -21.38 -3.97
N TYR A 144 -33.97 -22.68 -4.18
CA TYR A 144 -33.92 -23.36 -5.46
C TYR A 144 -35.31 -23.85 -5.85
N VAL A 145 -35.64 -23.76 -7.15
CA VAL A 145 -36.86 -24.33 -7.71
C VAL A 145 -36.54 -25.10 -8.98
N LYS A 146 -37.25 -26.23 -9.18
CA LYS A 146 -37.13 -27.03 -10.39
C LYS A 146 -38.02 -26.44 -11.47
N THR A 147 -37.46 -26.25 -12.66
CA THR A 147 -38.14 -25.74 -13.85
C THR A 147 -38.00 -26.76 -14.99
N ASP A 148 -38.66 -26.52 -16.12
CA ASP A 148 -38.50 -27.34 -17.32
C ASP A 148 -37.06 -27.30 -17.88
N GLU A 149 -36.29 -26.28 -17.53
CA GLU A 149 -34.87 -26.11 -17.90
C GLU A 149 -33.91 -26.64 -16.81
N GLY A 150 -34.45 -27.32 -15.79
CA GLY A 150 -33.70 -27.80 -14.61
C GLY A 150 -33.80 -26.87 -13.41
N TRP A 151 -32.94 -27.09 -12.41
CA TRP A 151 -32.92 -26.27 -11.19
C TRP A 151 -32.36 -24.86 -11.45
N LYS A 152 -33.04 -23.86 -10.89
CA LYS A 152 -32.64 -22.45 -10.94
C LYS A 152 -32.77 -21.77 -9.57
N PHE A 153 -32.11 -20.62 -9.41
CA PHE A 153 -32.27 -19.76 -8.23
C PHE A 153 -33.60 -19.00 -8.29
N ARG A 154 -34.44 -19.18 -7.28
CA ARG A 154 -35.57 -18.28 -6.99
C ARG A 154 -35.11 -17.10 -6.14
N VAL A 155 -34.29 -17.38 -5.12
CA VAL A 155 -33.69 -16.36 -4.25
C VAL A 155 -32.22 -16.74 -4.02
N ARG A 156 -31.35 -15.75 -4.04
CA ARG A 156 -29.98 -15.83 -3.52
C ARG A 156 -29.70 -14.62 -2.63
N GLU A 157 -29.43 -14.89 -1.36
CA GLU A 157 -28.83 -13.92 -0.45
C GLU A 157 -27.34 -14.19 -0.29
N VAL A 158 -26.52 -13.18 -0.57
CA VAL A 158 -25.07 -13.21 -0.33
C VAL A 158 -24.78 -12.50 0.99
N ARG A 159 -24.34 -13.24 2.01
CA ARG A 159 -24.05 -12.67 3.33
C ARG A 159 -22.55 -12.65 3.55
N PHE A 160 -21.94 -11.49 3.36
CA PHE A 160 -20.52 -11.27 3.62
C PHE A 160 -20.27 -11.09 5.12
N ASP A 161 -19.17 -11.70 5.61
CA ASP A 161 -18.77 -11.64 7.02
C ASP A 161 -18.19 -10.28 7.43
N HIS A 162 -17.77 -9.46 6.46
CA HIS A 162 -17.15 -8.16 6.67
C HIS A 162 -18.11 -6.99 6.39
N GLN A 163 -17.78 -5.80 6.91
CA GLN A 163 -18.46 -4.56 6.57
C GLN A 163 -18.22 -4.18 5.10
N LEU A 164 -19.15 -3.47 4.47
CA LEU A 164 -18.97 -2.96 3.11
C LEU A 164 -17.68 -2.14 3.10
N PHE A 165 -16.78 -2.46 2.17
CA PHE A 165 -15.67 -1.55 1.90
C PHE A 165 -16.33 -0.27 1.39
N GLU A 166 -16.31 0.81 2.17
CA GLU A 166 -16.48 2.12 1.57
C GLU A 166 -15.40 2.23 0.50
N ASP A 167 -15.75 2.70 -0.70
CA ASP A 167 -14.77 3.00 -1.74
C ASP A 167 -13.85 4.10 -1.20
N GLU A 168 -12.88 3.73 -0.37
CA GLU A 168 -11.74 4.55 -0.05
C GLU A 168 -10.96 4.62 -1.33
N LYS A 169 -11.32 5.61 -2.14
CA LYS A 169 -10.54 6.00 -3.30
C LYS A 169 -9.11 6.18 -2.81
N GLU A 170 -8.20 5.53 -3.52
CA GLU A 170 -6.77 5.72 -3.38
C GLU A 170 -6.49 7.23 -3.20
N PRO A 171 -5.75 7.61 -2.16
CA PRO A 171 -5.48 9.02 -1.93
C PRO A 171 -4.73 9.58 -3.14
N VAL A 172 -5.25 10.66 -3.71
CA VAL A 172 -4.62 11.36 -4.82
C VAL A 172 -3.93 12.61 -4.26
N PRO A 173 -2.60 12.72 -4.36
CA PRO A 173 -1.88 13.94 -3.98
C PRO A 173 -2.41 15.18 -4.69
N ASP A 174 -2.63 16.26 -3.92
CA ASP A 174 -2.91 17.58 -4.49
C ASP A 174 -1.61 18.38 -4.62
N PHE A 175 -0.90 18.18 -5.72
CA PHE A 175 0.35 18.90 -5.98
C PHE A 175 0.17 20.41 -6.21
N THR A 176 -1.06 20.93 -6.28
CA THR A 176 -1.27 22.38 -6.37
C THR A 176 -0.97 23.09 -5.05
N LEU A 177 -0.92 22.34 -3.94
CA LEU A 177 -0.55 22.84 -2.61
C LEU A 177 0.98 22.82 -2.40
N LEU A 178 1.72 22.07 -3.21
CA LEU A 178 3.17 21.98 -3.14
C LEU A 178 3.80 23.23 -3.77
N LYS A 179 4.43 24.06 -2.93
CA LYS A 179 5.01 25.34 -3.34
C LYS A 179 6.26 25.68 -2.55
N GLU A 180 7.13 26.48 -3.14
CA GLU A 180 8.30 27.03 -2.47
C GLU A 180 7.90 27.84 -1.22
N ARG A 181 8.74 27.82 -0.19
CA ARG A 181 8.45 28.47 1.10
C ARG A 181 9.53 29.45 1.49
N THR A 182 9.12 30.60 2.01
CA THR A 182 10.01 31.57 2.62
C THR A 182 10.48 31.10 4.01
N GLN A 183 11.57 31.67 4.50
CA GLN A 183 12.06 31.42 5.87
C GLN A 183 10.99 31.70 6.95
N ALA A 184 10.14 32.72 6.74
CA ALA A 184 9.09 33.09 7.67
C ALA A 184 7.99 32.03 7.74
N GLU A 185 7.59 31.46 6.60
CA GLU A 185 6.63 30.35 6.55
C GLU A 185 7.20 29.10 7.23
N HIS A 186 8.45 28.77 6.93
CA HIS A 186 9.12 27.63 7.55
C HIS A 186 9.24 27.77 9.08
N ARG A 187 9.43 28.99 9.60
CA ARG A 187 9.47 29.26 11.06
C ARG A 187 8.11 29.19 11.74
N LYS A 188 7.02 29.56 11.04
CA LYS A 188 5.66 29.49 11.61
C LYS A 188 5.22 28.04 11.87
N LEU A 189 5.70 27.11 11.05
CA LEU A 189 5.34 25.70 11.11
C LEU A 189 6.33 24.88 11.95
N GLY A 190 7.56 25.37 12.13
CA GLY A 190 8.58 24.76 12.98
C GLY A 190 8.33 24.96 14.47
N GLY A 191 7.44 24.15 15.06
CA GLY A 191 7.24 24.06 16.51
C GLY A 191 8.46 23.52 17.27
N ARG A 192 8.29 23.19 18.56
CA ARG A 192 9.34 22.52 19.35
C ARG A 192 9.48 21.06 18.89
N THR A 193 10.49 20.79 18.06
CA THR A 193 10.86 19.43 17.63
C THR A 193 11.55 18.64 18.76
N PRO A 194 11.39 17.32 18.81
CA PRO A 194 10.58 16.48 17.92
C PRO A 194 9.09 16.47 18.31
N TYR A 195 8.20 16.33 17.33
CA TYR A 195 6.77 16.09 17.51
C TYR A 195 6.24 15.23 16.35
N PHE A 196 4.98 14.82 16.41
CA PHE A 196 4.33 14.14 15.28
C PHE A 196 3.01 14.80 14.92
N ALA A 197 2.60 14.66 13.67
CA ALA A 197 1.26 14.92 13.18
C ALA A 197 0.57 13.59 12.89
N HIS A 198 -0.73 13.51 13.17
CA HIS A 198 -1.56 12.33 12.91
C HIS A 198 -2.73 12.73 12.02
N TYR A 199 -2.75 12.17 10.82
CA TYR A 199 -3.78 12.39 9.83
C TYR A 199 -4.62 11.12 9.70
N LYS A 200 -5.94 11.27 9.64
CA LYS A 200 -6.88 10.16 9.55
C LYS A 200 -8.00 10.48 8.57
N LYS A 201 -8.26 9.57 7.64
CA LYS A 201 -9.37 9.64 6.68
C LYS A 201 -9.92 8.24 6.45
N GLY A 202 -11.12 7.98 6.97
CA GLY A 202 -11.67 6.62 6.96
C GLY A 202 -10.80 5.67 7.78
N ARG A 203 -10.31 4.61 7.14
CA ARG A 203 -9.43 3.57 7.69
C ARG A 203 -7.95 3.84 7.42
N MET A 204 -7.63 4.82 6.58
CA MET A 204 -6.27 5.27 6.33
C MET A 204 -5.82 6.21 7.45
N GLU A 205 -4.66 5.90 8.01
CA GLU A 205 -3.99 6.70 9.01
C GLU A 205 -2.52 6.90 8.60
N LEU A 206 -2.08 8.15 8.67
CA LEU A 206 -0.70 8.55 8.43
C LEU A 206 -0.21 9.24 9.70
N VAL A 207 0.91 8.77 10.24
CA VAL A 207 1.64 9.50 11.28
C VAL A 207 2.94 9.99 10.69
N PHE A 208 3.20 11.28 10.79
CA PHE A 208 4.44 11.90 10.36
C PHE A 208 5.22 12.39 11.58
N ILE A 209 6.39 11.82 11.84
CA ILE A 209 7.30 12.28 12.88
C ILE A 209 8.19 13.37 12.29
N ALA A 210 8.04 14.59 12.82
CA ALA A 210 8.93 15.71 12.55
C ALA A 210 10.16 15.62 13.47
N ALA A 211 11.16 14.92 12.97
CA ALA A 211 12.36 14.60 13.72
C ALA A 211 13.31 15.78 13.90
N ARG A 212 13.97 15.80 15.06
CA ARG A 212 15.18 16.58 15.27
C ARG A 212 16.37 15.66 15.03
N HIS A 213 17.23 16.01 14.08
CA HIS A 213 18.43 15.21 13.78
C HIS A 213 19.40 15.22 14.97
N GLU A 214 19.41 14.11 15.68
CA GLU A 214 20.27 13.89 16.84
C GLU A 214 20.92 12.51 16.68
N PRO A 215 22.26 12.43 16.60
CA PRO A 215 22.94 11.17 16.26
C PRO A 215 23.04 10.17 17.42
N LYS A 216 22.64 10.57 18.64
CA LYS A 216 22.82 9.77 19.85
C LYS A 216 21.56 9.00 20.19
N THR A 217 21.69 7.71 20.44
CA THR A 217 20.61 6.86 20.96
C THR A 217 20.03 7.41 22.27
N GLY A 218 18.72 7.26 22.46
CA GLY A 218 18.01 7.76 23.64
C GLY A 218 17.69 9.26 23.59
N SER A 219 17.85 9.88 22.42
CA SER A 219 17.42 11.26 22.19
C SER A 219 15.90 11.41 22.30
N PRO A 220 15.37 12.63 22.51
CA PRO A 220 13.94 12.90 22.42
C PRO A 220 13.29 12.31 21.16
N THR A 221 13.95 12.36 20.00
CA THR A 221 13.42 11.82 18.74
C THR A 221 13.33 10.29 18.77
N HIS A 222 14.34 9.62 19.31
CA HIS A 222 14.34 8.17 19.46
C HIS A 222 13.18 7.68 20.34
N ARG A 223 12.99 8.32 21.51
CA ARG A 223 11.87 7.98 22.40
C ARG A 223 10.51 8.24 21.76
N LEU A 224 10.41 9.27 20.94
CA LEU A 224 9.18 9.55 20.20
C LEU A 224 8.91 8.46 19.17
N ILE A 225 9.92 8.02 18.42
CA ILE A 225 9.80 6.92 17.46
C ILE A 225 9.36 5.63 18.14
N GLU A 226 9.98 5.26 19.27
CA GLU A 226 9.56 4.10 20.06
C GLU A 226 8.09 4.21 20.46
N SER A 227 7.71 5.34 21.06
CA SER A 227 6.35 5.57 21.56
C SER A 227 5.31 5.53 20.42
N VAL A 228 5.64 6.10 19.26
CA VAL A 228 4.76 6.10 18.09
C VAL A 228 4.68 4.70 17.49
N MET A 229 5.80 3.99 17.28
CA MET A 229 5.76 2.63 16.75
C MET A 229 4.96 1.68 17.63
N GLU A 230 5.03 1.82 18.96
CA GLU A 230 4.25 1.02 19.90
C GLU A 230 2.77 1.39 19.93
N GLY A 231 2.45 2.69 19.95
CA GLY A 231 1.07 3.17 20.08
C GLY A 231 0.27 3.16 18.77
N PHE A 232 0.95 3.45 17.65
CA PHE A 232 0.34 3.53 16.32
C PHE A 232 0.33 2.18 15.59
N ASP A 233 1.29 1.29 15.89
CA ASP A 233 1.38 -0.05 15.29
C ASP A 233 1.39 0.00 13.74
N PRO A 234 2.36 0.69 13.12
CA PRO A 234 2.35 0.90 11.66
C PRO A 234 2.48 -0.41 10.89
N GLU A 235 1.80 -0.48 9.74
CA GLU A 235 1.90 -1.59 8.79
C GLU A 235 3.09 -1.38 7.83
N CYS A 236 3.54 -0.14 7.64
CA CYS A 236 4.72 0.22 6.85
C CYS A 236 5.36 1.51 7.38
N VAL A 237 6.69 1.63 7.24
CA VAL A 237 7.47 2.81 7.64
C VAL A 237 8.20 3.43 6.45
N ILE A 238 8.17 4.76 6.31
CA ILE A 238 9.00 5.52 5.37
C ILE A 238 10.10 6.24 6.16
N THR A 239 11.35 6.10 5.73
CA THR A 239 12.51 6.70 6.42
C THR A 239 13.32 7.62 5.51
N GLU A 240 13.70 8.79 6.02
CA GLU A 240 14.57 9.75 5.32
C GLU A 240 15.98 9.20 5.03
N GLY A 241 16.59 9.64 3.92
CA GLY A 241 17.99 9.38 3.62
C GLY A 241 18.28 8.01 2.98
N LEU A 242 17.24 7.29 2.60
CA LEU A 242 17.30 6.05 1.83
C LEU A 242 16.49 6.22 0.54
N TYR A 243 17.00 5.68 -0.57
CA TYR A 243 16.28 5.72 -1.85
C TYR A 243 15.15 4.70 -1.90
N THR A 244 14.02 5.09 -2.51
CA THR A 244 12.87 4.20 -2.66
C THR A 244 13.18 2.98 -3.54
N ASP A 245 14.10 3.10 -4.50
CA ASP A 245 14.51 2.02 -5.40
C ASP A 245 15.40 0.95 -4.74
N GLU A 246 15.91 1.19 -3.53
CA GLU A 246 16.57 0.16 -2.72
C GLU A 246 15.59 -0.90 -2.17
N GLY A 247 14.28 -0.67 -2.33
CA GLY A 247 13.22 -1.59 -1.97
C GLY A 247 12.93 -1.64 -0.46
N TYR A 248 12.18 -2.67 -0.05
CA TYR A 248 11.80 -2.85 1.35
C TYR A 248 12.93 -3.46 2.17
N SER A 249 13.15 -2.88 3.35
CA SER A 249 14.05 -3.37 4.38
C SER A 249 15.45 -3.78 3.88
N PRO A 250 16.18 -2.89 3.18
CA PRO A 250 17.43 -3.24 2.50
C PRO A 250 18.47 -3.82 3.48
N PRO A 251 18.94 -5.06 3.27
CA PRO A 251 19.91 -5.71 4.17
C PRO A 251 21.22 -4.94 4.39
N PRO A 252 21.81 -4.26 3.39
CA PRO A 252 23.00 -3.44 3.61
C PRO A 252 22.79 -2.34 4.66
N LEU A 253 21.63 -1.68 4.66
CA LEU A 253 21.29 -0.63 5.60
C LEU A 253 21.18 -1.17 7.02
N LEU A 254 20.48 -2.31 7.20
CA LEU A 254 20.34 -2.96 8.51
C LEU A 254 21.70 -3.38 9.08
N ARG A 255 22.63 -3.84 8.25
CA ARG A 255 24.01 -4.12 8.67
C ARG A 255 24.74 -2.86 9.14
N ASP A 256 24.61 -1.74 8.44
CA ASP A 256 25.20 -0.46 8.89
C ASP A 256 24.57 0.00 10.20
N ALA A 257 23.24 -0.03 10.29
CA ALA A 257 22.52 0.39 11.48
C ALA A 257 22.91 -0.45 12.71
N ARG A 258 22.98 -1.79 12.60
CA ARG A 258 23.43 -2.67 13.69
C ARG A 258 24.85 -2.34 14.13
N ARG A 259 25.76 -2.07 13.18
CA ARG A 259 27.13 -1.64 13.48
C ARG A 259 27.16 -0.30 14.22
N ARG A 260 26.33 0.66 13.82
CA ARG A 260 26.23 1.99 14.42
C ARG A 260 25.57 2.01 15.80
N LYS A 261 24.63 1.08 16.06
CA LYS A 261 24.06 0.85 17.39
C LYS A 261 25.16 0.55 18.41
N VAL A 262 26.18 -0.23 18.05
CA VAL A 262 27.32 -0.56 18.92
C VAL A 262 28.17 0.67 19.27
N SER A 263 28.35 1.60 18.33
CA SER A 263 29.13 2.82 18.57
C SER A 263 28.34 3.95 19.23
N GLY A 264 27.01 3.78 19.42
CA GLY A 264 26.11 4.79 19.97
C GLY A 264 25.83 5.97 19.03
N ASN A 265 26.38 5.94 17.81
CA ASN A 265 26.15 6.93 16.76
C ASN A 265 25.12 6.39 15.76
N LEU A 266 23.87 6.34 16.20
CA LEU A 266 22.74 5.82 15.44
C LEU A 266 21.79 6.96 15.12
N PRO A 267 21.89 7.57 13.93
CA PRO A 267 20.94 8.56 13.47
C PRO A 267 19.53 7.99 13.44
N GLU A 268 18.57 8.87 13.62
CA GLU A 268 17.17 8.54 13.73
C GLU A 268 16.61 7.67 12.58
N PRO A 269 16.94 7.89 11.28
CA PRO A 269 16.38 7.03 10.22
C PRO A 269 16.87 5.58 10.34
N LEU A 270 18.14 5.40 10.73
CA LEU A 270 18.71 4.08 10.96
C LEU A 270 18.19 3.43 12.25
N TYR A 271 17.86 4.22 13.26
CA TYR A 271 17.20 3.71 14.45
C TYR A 271 15.79 3.22 14.16
N ALA A 272 15.00 4.00 13.41
CA ALA A 272 13.67 3.60 12.96
C ALA A 272 13.72 2.33 12.13
N ALA A 273 14.65 2.22 11.18
CA ALA A 273 14.85 1.02 10.38
C ALA A 273 15.15 -0.22 11.25
N LEU A 274 15.99 -0.09 12.28
CA LEU A 274 16.24 -1.20 13.21
C LEU A 274 15.03 -1.57 14.04
N LEU A 275 14.27 -0.59 14.52
CA LEU A 275 13.09 -0.84 15.33
C LEU A 275 11.97 -1.50 14.49
N ALA A 276 11.82 -1.09 13.23
CA ALA A 276 10.92 -1.71 12.28
C ALA A 276 11.32 -3.18 12.01
N ASP A 277 12.60 -3.44 11.76
CA ASP A 277 13.15 -4.80 11.60
C ASP A 277 12.93 -5.68 12.84
N GLU A 278 13.17 -5.14 14.04
CA GLU A 278 12.93 -5.84 15.32
C GLU A 278 11.44 -6.19 15.54
N LYS A 279 10.52 -5.43 14.93
CA LYS A 279 9.07 -5.62 15.01
C LYS A 279 8.48 -6.33 13.77
N GLU A 280 9.31 -6.76 12.83
CA GLU A 280 8.90 -7.36 11.56
C GLU A 280 7.99 -6.45 10.71
N ILE A 281 8.16 -5.12 10.85
CA ILE A 281 7.44 -4.11 10.06
C ILE A 281 8.29 -3.75 8.84
N PRO A 282 7.75 -3.82 7.60
CA PRO A 282 8.49 -3.41 6.42
C PRO A 282 8.76 -1.89 6.45
N PHE A 283 9.96 -1.49 6.03
CA PHE A 283 10.29 -0.08 5.84
C PHE A 283 10.89 0.19 4.47
N ILE A 284 10.73 1.41 3.96
CA ILE A 284 11.21 1.84 2.65
C ILE A 284 11.81 3.24 2.72
N GLY A 285 12.73 3.55 1.81
CA GLY A 285 13.30 4.89 1.68
C GLY A 285 12.33 5.85 1.01
N GLY A 286 12.28 7.10 1.48
CA GLY A 286 11.47 8.14 0.86
C GLY A 286 12.24 9.09 -0.06
N GLU A 287 13.52 8.85 -0.35
CA GLU A 287 14.29 9.69 -1.26
C GLU A 287 14.10 9.24 -2.73
N PRO A 288 14.00 10.19 -3.68
CA PRO A 288 14.04 9.86 -5.10
C PRO A 288 15.44 9.37 -5.48
N SER A 289 15.52 8.57 -6.55
CA SER A 289 16.81 8.07 -7.05
C SER A 289 17.76 9.22 -7.46
N PRO A 290 19.08 8.98 -7.49
CA PRO A 290 20.04 9.95 -7.99
C PRO A 290 19.75 10.44 -9.42
N SER A 291 19.26 9.56 -10.31
CA SER A 291 18.92 9.92 -11.69
C SER A 291 17.78 10.93 -11.74
N VAL A 292 16.70 10.73 -10.97
CA VAL A 292 15.60 11.70 -10.85
C VAL A 292 16.10 13.04 -10.31
N THR A 293 16.99 13.02 -9.32
CA THR A 293 17.60 14.26 -8.80
C THR A 293 18.38 15.01 -9.88
N THR A 294 19.10 14.30 -10.73
CA THR A 294 19.89 14.86 -11.83
C THR A 294 19.01 15.46 -12.92
N GLU A 295 17.97 14.74 -13.35
CA GLU A 295 16.99 15.24 -14.33
C GLU A 295 16.34 16.54 -13.85
N VAL A 296 15.99 16.61 -12.57
CA VAL A 296 15.43 17.80 -11.94
C VAL A 296 16.44 18.95 -11.96
N LEU A 297 17.70 18.71 -11.58
CA LEU A 297 18.74 19.74 -11.57
C LEU A 297 19.05 20.27 -12.98
N ARG A 298 18.94 19.42 -14.02
CA ARG A 298 19.09 19.82 -15.42
C ARG A 298 18.00 20.78 -15.92
N THR A 299 16.91 20.93 -15.19
CA THR A 299 15.91 21.99 -15.48
C THR A 299 16.39 23.39 -15.06
N VAL A 300 17.44 23.47 -14.22
CA VAL A 300 17.99 24.72 -13.68
C VAL A 300 19.28 25.14 -14.40
N THR A 301 20.07 24.18 -14.88
CA THR A 301 21.32 24.41 -15.62
C THR A 301 21.59 23.25 -16.59
N ASP A 302 22.21 23.56 -17.72
CA ASP A 302 22.65 22.55 -18.70
C ASP A 302 24.10 22.07 -18.43
N ASP A 303 24.78 22.62 -17.41
CA ASP A 303 26.17 22.29 -17.08
C ASP A 303 26.26 21.34 -15.87
N ASP A 304 26.63 20.09 -16.11
CA ASP A 304 26.82 19.07 -15.07
C ASP A 304 27.93 19.45 -14.05
N THR A 305 28.80 20.41 -14.37
CA THR A 305 29.77 21.01 -13.45
C THR A 305 29.07 21.78 -12.33
N ASP A 306 28.01 22.51 -12.64
CA ASP A 306 27.20 23.23 -11.65
C ASP A 306 26.44 22.26 -10.75
N ILE A 307 25.90 21.18 -11.34
CA ILE A 307 25.18 20.12 -10.62
C ILE A 307 26.12 19.45 -9.62
N LEU A 308 27.29 19.00 -10.08
CA LEU A 308 28.30 18.39 -9.21
C LEU A 308 28.71 19.35 -8.09
N GLY A 309 28.97 20.61 -8.44
CA GLY A 309 29.35 21.63 -7.48
C GLY A 309 28.29 21.83 -6.39
N TYR A 310 27.01 21.93 -6.76
CA TYR A 310 25.89 22.02 -5.83
C TYR A 310 25.80 20.79 -4.91
N LEU A 311 25.88 19.57 -5.46
CA LEU A 311 25.80 18.32 -4.68
C LEU A 311 26.93 18.25 -3.65
N VAL A 312 28.15 18.65 -4.03
CA VAL A 312 29.30 18.72 -3.13
C VAL A 312 29.06 19.76 -2.03
N VAL A 313 28.67 21.00 -2.36
CA VAL A 313 28.43 22.06 -1.38
C VAL A 313 27.34 21.65 -0.37
N ARG A 314 26.22 21.08 -0.85
CA ARG A 314 25.15 20.54 -0.01
C ARG A 314 25.66 19.51 0.98
N HIS A 315 26.46 18.55 0.53
CA HIS A 315 27.04 17.53 1.40
C HIS A 315 28.05 18.11 2.41
N LEU A 316 28.89 19.06 1.98
CA LEU A 316 29.84 19.72 2.88
C LEU A 316 29.15 20.50 4.00
N GLY A 317 27.97 21.08 3.75
CA GLY A 317 27.15 21.71 4.78
C GLY A 317 26.79 20.75 5.93
N GLN A 318 26.47 19.49 5.60
CA GLN A 318 26.25 18.45 6.61
C GLN A 318 27.54 18.06 7.33
N VAL A 319 28.64 17.84 6.59
CA VAL A 319 29.95 17.52 7.18
C VAL A 319 30.41 18.61 8.15
N ARG A 320 30.16 19.88 7.83
CA ARG A 320 30.48 21.04 8.68
C ARG A 320 29.76 21.01 10.02
N ARG A 321 28.51 20.53 10.06
CA ARG A 321 27.72 20.37 11.28
C ARG A 321 28.19 19.19 12.12
N GLU A 322 28.47 18.06 11.49
CA GLU A 322 28.85 16.82 12.19
C GLU A 322 30.32 16.79 12.61
N GLN A 323 31.21 17.37 11.79
CA GLN A 323 32.66 17.34 11.94
C GLN A 323 33.28 18.72 11.67
N PRO A 324 33.15 19.68 12.60
CA PRO A 324 33.60 21.06 12.38
C PRO A 324 35.10 21.26 12.11
N ARG A 325 35.93 20.24 12.34
CA ARG A 325 37.38 20.26 12.11
C ARG A 325 37.81 19.41 10.91
N ALA A 326 36.87 18.98 10.07
CA ALA A 326 37.20 18.17 8.90
C ALA A 326 37.98 18.97 7.85
N GLU A 327 39.03 18.36 7.31
CA GLU A 327 39.79 18.87 6.17
C GLU A 327 38.94 18.82 4.89
N LEU A 328 38.44 19.98 4.47
CA LEU A 328 37.44 20.09 3.40
C LEU A 328 37.98 19.63 2.04
N ASP A 329 39.21 19.97 1.70
CA ASP A 329 39.84 19.55 0.44
C ASP A 329 39.87 18.02 0.30
N ASN A 330 40.21 17.31 1.39
CA ASN A 330 40.23 15.86 1.42
C ASN A 330 38.82 15.25 1.38
N ARG A 331 37.79 16.00 1.79
CA ARG A 331 36.39 15.59 1.62
C ARG A 331 35.98 15.75 0.15
N VAL A 332 36.21 16.91 -0.45
CA VAL A 332 35.90 17.18 -1.86
C VAL A 332 36.58 16.16 -2.79
N LYS A 333 37.89 15.91 -2.64
CA LYS A 333 38.62 14.92 -3.45
C LYS A 333 38.00 13.52 -3.43
N ARG A 334 37.37 13.13 -2.32
CA ARG A 334 36.69 11.83 -2.18
C ARG A 334 35.26 11.84 -2.71
N LEU A 335 34.58 12.99 -2.62
CA LEU A 335 33.19 13.14 -3.03
C LEU A 335 33.06 13.24 -4.55
N LEU A 336 33.93 14.02 -5.21
CA LEU A 336 33.85 14.28 -6.65
C LEU A 336 33.66 13.01 -7.50
N PRO A 337 34.58 12.01 -7.49
CA PRO A 337 34.42 10.82 -8.34
C PRO A 337 33.16 10.01 -7.98
N ARG A 338 32.82 9.94 -6.68
CA ARG A 338 31.66 9.19 -6.21
C ARG A 338 30.35 9.84 -6.65
N MET A 339 30.26 11.16 -6.61
CA MET A 339 29.08 11.91 -7.05
C MET A 339 28.95 11.93 -8.56
N ILE A 340 30.05 12.01 -9.31
CA ILE A 340 30.04 11.90 -10.78
C ILE A 340 29.41 10.56 -11.19
N GLU A 341 29.88 9.46 -10.60
CA GLU A 341 29.34 8.12 -10.88
C GLU A 341 27.90 7.97 -10.40
N GLN A 342 27.62 8.34 -9.14
CA GLN A 342 26.30 8.14 -8.52
C GLN A 342 25.18 8.94 -9.22
N PHE A 343 25.48 10.15 -9.70
CA PHE A 343 24.51 11.04 -10.34
C PHE A 343 24.66 11.06 -11.87
N GLU A 344 25.46 10.18 -12.45
CA GLU A 344 25.61 10.02 -13.92
C GLU A 344 25.96 11.35 -14.62
N LEU A 345 26.94 12.07 -14.07
CA LEU A 345 27.30 13.42 -14.52
C LEU A 345 28.40 13.38 -15.59
N GLU A 346 28.24 14.18 -16.64
CA GLU A 346 29.18 14.35 -17.73
C GLU A 346 30.20 15.47 -17.43
N THR A 347 31.00 15.27 -16.38
CA THR A 347 32.04 16.22 -15.97
C THR A 347 33.29 15.52 -15.43
N ALA A 348 34.44 16.19 -15.54
CA ALA A 348 35.74 15.72 -15.04
C ALA A 348 36.34 16.68 -13.99
N MET A 349 35.49 17.44 -13.31
CA MET A 349 35.90 18.44 -12.32
C MET A 349 36.81 17.83 -11.24
N ASN A 350 38.00 18.42 -11.07
CA ASN A 350 38.92 18.12 -9.98
C ASN A 350 38.82 19.17 -8.84
N LEU A 351 39.62 19.02 -7.78
CA LEU A 351 39.57 19.93 -6.63
C LEU A 351 39.86 21.39 -7.00
N ASP A 352 40.88 21.65 -7.82
CA ASP A 352 41.27 23.03 -8.16
C ASP A 352 40.18 23.68 -9.02
N GLN A 353 39.62 22.92 -9.97
CA GLN A 353 38.46 23.35 -10.76
C GLN A 353 37.23 23.58 -9.90
N PHE A 354 36.96 22.74 -8.89
CA PHE A 354 35.89 22.95 -7.93
C PHE A 354 36.07 24.25 -7.14
N LYS A 355 37.29 24.55 -6.68
CA LYS A 355 37.59 25.80 -5.95
C LYS A 355 37.36 27.02 -6.83
N SER A 356 37.84 27.00 -8.07
CA SER A 356 37.61 28.07 -9.04
C SER A 356 36.13 28.22 -9.40
N TRP A 357 35.41 27.10 -9.57
CA TRP A 357 33.97 27.10 -9.79
C TRP A 357 33.24 27.72 -8.59
N TYR A 358 33.56 27.31 -7.37
CA TYR A 358 32.92 27.81 -6.16
C TYR A 358 33.10 29.33 -6.01
N GLU A 359 34.31 29.83 -6.25
CA GLU A 359 34.61 31.26 -6.20
C GLU A 359 33.86 32.04 -7.28
N LYS A 360 33.80 31.50 -8.50
CA LYS A 360 33.01 32.11 -9.59
C LYS A 360 31.52 32.15 -9.27
N THR A 361 30.98 31.08 -8.68
CA THR A 361 29.54 30.92 -8.43
C THR A 361 29.06 31.69 -7.21
N THR A 362 29.87 31.77 -6.15
CA THR A 362 29.49 32.41 -4.87
C THR A 362 30.12 33.79 -4.67
N GLY A 363 31.13 34.15 -5.46
CA GLY A 363 31.94 35.36 -5.28
C GLY A 363 32.96 35.26 -4.15
N ASN A 364 33.09 34.11 -3.49
CA ASN A 364 33.95 33.91 -2.32
C ASN A 364 34.91 32.73 -2.51
N PRO A 365 36.17 32.82 -2.04
CA PRO A 365 37.10 31.71 -2.14
C PRO A 365 36.60 30.51 -1.31
N PHE A 366 36.85 29.29 -1.80
CA PHE A 366 36.46 28.07 -1.10
C PHE A 366 37.30 27.86 0.16
N ILE A 367 36.75 28.25 1.31
CA ILE A 367 37.28 27.98 2.66
C ILE A 367 36.13 27.70 3.62
N ALA A 368 36.45 27.08 4.76
CA ALA A 368 35.47 26.69 5.76
C ALA A 368 34.57 27.84 6.26
N ALA A 369 35.11 29.06 6.32
CA ALA A 369 34.36 30.24 6.78
C ALA A 369 33.35 30.76 5.75
N ASN A 370 33.54 30.45 4.47
CA ASN A 370 32.71 30.96 3.38
C ASN A 370 31.62 29.97 2.96
N LEU A 371 31.67 28.72 3.46
CA LEU A 371 30.61 27.73 3.26
C LEU A 371 29.35 28.15 4.03
N ASP A 372 28.47 28.87 3.36
CA ASP A 372 27.17 29.27 3.90
C ASP A 372 26.10 28.19 3.61
N PRO A 373 25.51 27.54 4.62
CA PRO A 373 24.38 26.63 4.41
C PRO A 373 23.19 27.29 3.72
N ASP A 374 23.03 28.60 3.83
CA ASP A 374 21.92 29.32 3.24
C ASP A 374 22.02 29.39 1.71
N ASP A 375 23.22 29.23 1.12
CA ASP A 375 23.40 29.21 -0.35
C ASP A 375 22.64 28.06 -1.02
N VAL A 376 22.50 26.93 -0.32
CA VAL A 376 21.84 25.71 -0.80
C VAL A 376 20.53 25.42 -0.07
N ALA A 377 20.16 26.25 0.91
CA ALA A 377 18.92 26.09 1.66
C ALA A 377 17.71 26.30 0.73
N PRO A 378 16.71 25.39 0.76
CA PRO A 378 15.56 25.40 -0.14
C PRO A 378 14.50 26.42 0.30
N LEU A 379 14.92 27.67 0.46
CA LEU A 379 14.08 28.77 0.93
C LEU A 379 13.87 29.76 -0.19
N ALA A 380 12.60 30.04 -0.48
CA ALA A 380 12.17 31.02 -1.46
C ALA A 380 12.68 32.42 -1.07
N VAL A 381 13.30 33.09 -2.03
CA VAL A 381 13.76 34.48 -1.95
C VAL A 381 13.51 35.14 -3.31
N GLU A 382 13.56 36.48 -3.35
CA GLU A 382 13.56 37.20 -4.63
C GLU A 382 14.88 36.96 -5.36
N ASP A 383 14.80 36.69 -6.66
CA ASP A 383 15.94 36.47 -7.58
C ASP A 383 17.03 35.52 -7.02
N PRO A 384 16.69 34.24 -6.76
CA PRO A 384 17.62 33.29 -6.17
C PRO A 384 18.85 33.04 -7.06
N ALA A 385 20.03 33.08 -6.44
CA ALA A 385 21.28 32.62 -7.04
C ALA A 385 21.22 31.14 -7.43
N LEU A 386 22.15 30.70 -8.29
CA LEU A 386 22.16 29.37 -8.89
C LEU A 386 21.98 28.22 -7.87
N LEU A 387 22.82 28.20 -6.83
CA LEU A 387 22.79 27.14 -5.81
C LEU A 387 21.47 27.09 -5.04
N LYS A 388 20.85 28.25 -4.84
CA LYS A 388 19.57 28.36 -4.14
C LYS A 388 18.43 27.88 -5.02
N ARG A 389 18.43 28.23 -6.31
CA ARG A 389 17.47 27.66 -7.29
C ARG A 389 17.54 26.14 -7.29
N MET A 390 18.74 25.58 -7.40
CA MET A 390 18.95 24.13 -7.31
C MET A 390 18.42 23.54 -6.00
N GLY A 391 18.72 24.18 -4.86
CA GLY A 391 18.19 23.80 -3.54
C GLY A 391 16.67 23.71 -3.52
N ILE A 392 15.99 24.76 -4.00
CA ILE A 392 14.54 24.84 -4.08
C ILE A 392 13.98 23.74 -5.00
N THR A 393 14.50 23.60 -6.22
CA THR A 393 14.01 22.63 -7.20
C THR A 393 14.17 21.19 -6.70
N VAL A 394 15.32 20.84 -6.11
CA VAL A 394 15.56 19.51 -5.54
C VAL A 394 14.62 19.23 -4.37
N MET A 395 14.38 20.21 -3.50
CA MET A 395 13.44 20.04 -2.39
C MET A 395 12.03 19.76 -2.91
N LEU A 396 11.51 20.55 -3.85
CA LEU A 396 10.18 20.31 -4.41
C LEU A 396 10.05 18.92 -5.06
N ALA A 397 11.11 18.46 -5.74
CA ALA A 397 11.11 17.10 -6.29
C ALA A 397 11.12 16.01 -5.21
N ARG A 398 11.86 16.21 -4.11
CA ARG A 398 11.86 15.31 -2.95
C ARG A 398 10.47 15.24 -2.30
N GLU A 399 9.82 16.37 -2.04
CA GLU A 399 8.47 16.37 -1.44
C GLU A 399 7.44 15.76 -2.38
N LYS A 400 7.50 16.09 -3.68
CA LYS A 400 6.60 15.49 -4.67
C LYS A 400 6.73 13.96 -4.66
N HIS A 401 7.96 13.46 -4.59
CA HIS A 401 8.24 12.03 -4.51
C HIS A 401 7.72 11.42 -3.20
N LEU A 402 8.00 12.04 -2.05
CA LEU A 402 7.55 11.58 -0.74
C LEU A 402 6.01 11.50 -0.67
N ILE A 403 5.31 12.58 -1.02
CA ILE A 403 3.83 12.61 -1.00
C ILE A 403 3.23 11.57 -1.96
N SER A 404 3.86 11.35 -3.12
CA SER A 404 3.44 10.29 -4.05
C SER A 404 3.61 8.89 -3.44
N LEU A 405 4.73 8.68 -2.73
CA LEU A 405 5.03 7.43 -2.06
C LEU A 405 4.05 7.17 -0.90
N GLU A 406 3.76 8.19 -0.09
CA GLU A 406 2.77 8.12 0.98
C GLU A 406 1.39 7.74 0.46
N ALA A 407 0.93 8.38 -0.62
CA ALA A 407 -0.34 8.07 -1.25
C ALA A 407 -0.42 6.61 -1.70
N ARG A 408 0.62 6.13 -2.40
CA ARG A 408 0.71 4.72 -2.82
C ARG A 408 0.69 3.77 -1.62
N LEU A 409 1.49 4.05 -0.59
CA LEU A 409 1.56 3.19 0.59
C LEU A 409 0.28 3.21 1.42
N LEU A 410 -0.46 4.33 1.47
CA LEU A 410 -1.78 4.39 2.12
C LEU A 410 -2.85 3.62 1.34
N ALA A 411 -2.65 3.40 0.03
CA ALA A 411 -3.49 2.51 -0.77
C ALA A 411 -3.22 1.02 -0.44
N GLU A 412 -1.97 0.70 -0.11
CA GLU A 412 -1.50 -0.65 0.19
C GLU A 412 -1.68 -1.02 1.69
N HIS A 413 -1.57 -0.03 2.57
CA HIS A 413 -1.49 -0.16 4.02
C HIS A 413 -2.42 0.83 4.72
N ARG A 414 -3.08 0.40 5.79
CA ARG A 414 -3.99 1.27 6.57
C ARG A 414 -3.26 2.24 7.48
N ARG A 415 -2.06 1.90 7.92
CA ARG A 415 -1.30 2.66 8.91
C ARG A 415 0.13 2.85 8.44
N VAL A 416 0.44 4.03 7.90
CA VAL A 416 1.77 4.38 7.40
C VAL A 416 2.43 5.36 8.35
N LEU A 417 3.68 5.07 8.73
CA LEU A 417 4.49 5.93 9.58
C LEU A 417 5.62 6.56 8.75
N VAL A 418 5.73 7.89 8.77
CA VAL A 418 6.77 8.65 8.07
C VAL A 418 7.71 9.27 9.07
N ILE A 419 9.01 9.15 8.82
CA ILE A 419 10.07 9.50 9.75
C ILE A 419 11.10 10.35 9.02
N TYR A 420 10.95 11.67 9.17
CA TYR A 420 11.63 12.69 8.39
C TYR A 420 11.99 13.91 9.24
N GLY A 421 13.03 14.63 8.84
CA GLY A 421 13.40 15.91 9.44
C GLY A 421 12.23 16.89 9.43
N SER A 422 12.09 17.69 10.49
CA SER A 422 10.95 18.60 10.69
C SER A 422 10.70 19.61 9.57
N GLY A 423 11.67 19.85 8.70
CA GLY A 423 11.51 20.74 7.54
C GLY A 423 10.59 20.19 6.45
N HIS A 424 10.30 18.88 6.46
CA HIS A 424 9.46 18.21 5.47
C HIS A 424 7.96 18.28 5.82
N LEU A 425 7.62 18.20 7.11
CA LEU A 425 6.23 18.20 7.57
C LEU A 425 5.42 19.43 7.12
N VAL A 426 6.09 20.54 6.76
CA VAL A 426 5.41 21.76 6.27
C VAL A 426 4.69 21.58 4.92
N TYR A 427 4.94 20.45 4.24
CA TYR A 427 4.33 20.08 2.96
C TYR A 427 3.20 19.05 3.08
N GLU A 428 2.94 18.55 4.30
CA GLU A 428 1.86 17.63 4.67
C GLU A 428 0.63 18.36 5.22
#